data_AF-A0A8H4RSW4-F1
#
_entry.id   AF-A0A8H4RSW4-F1
#
_cell.length_a   1.000
_cell.length_b   1.000
_cell.length_c   1.000
_cell.angle_alpha   90.00
_cell.angle_beta   90.00
_cell.angle_gamma   90.00
#
_symmetry.space_group_name_H-M   'P 1'
#
loop_
_entity.id
_entity.type
_entity.pdbx_description
1 polymer ?
#
loop_
_entity_poly.entity_id
_entity_poly.type
_entity_poly.pdbx_seq_one_letter_code
_entity_poly.pdbx_strand_id
1 'polypeptide(L)'
;MEGLKAKQTYRDQVNNTGDGRVNLINGNGTTYTAENIHIASLNASDRHLAIGNLSRTNPRDDKARIEDDKGPHNQALCNWIFDHLSFNEWRNNQDSRLLWIKGDAGKGKTMLLTGIINDMLTQKKQSEESGDQAVVVTYFFCQRHDERINKATAVLRGLIYLLTEQREDLMKHWKEPPEDVNAIFKLSNILETMLNDIDTKVYLIVDALDECNEAGLEQLLGQILHIASRLKNVRWLVSSRDKILIRSKLRLNDRPGRFQIELNPQTISRAVDIYIDSKLSDLEWLKHNTALRIQVRGKIQEKANATFLWVLLVYLWVSLSYEELEDKDSSSVLQMLDSAPSDLHRMANLTLLKEGYQQYNLFKKYHCKEYQRLDTAIAKYTDAMNAARSSSPVYNTGIIKANIYLADCYRAAAATRGPPDEVLSQRVRLDKAVLSARRVLVEMKQPGAAAAVETLRGECSRTKNELRILKKKYEMFGNKTSASWVDYWLKQLDKAK
;
A
#
# COMPACT_ATOMS: atom_id res chain seq x y z
N MET A 1 50.16 14.50 8.95
CA MET A 1 49.81 13.97 10.29
C MET A 1 48.69 12.97 10.11
N GLU A 2 49.07 11.74 9.80
CA GLU A 2 48.18 10.59 9.71
C GLU A 2 47.86 10.06 11.12
N GLY A 3 46.58 9.70 11.32
CA GLY A 3 46.16 8.49 12.03
C GLY A 3 46.48 8.32 13.51
N LEU A 4 45.45 8.47 14.35
CA LEU A 4 45.30 7.65 15.57
C LEU A 4 43.90 7.01 15.57
N LYS A 5 43.82 5.80 14.99
CA LYS A 5 42.77 4.83 15.30
C LYS A 5 43.12 4.22 16.66
N ALA A 6 42.42 4.60 17.73
CA ALA A 6 42.57 3.93 19.01
C ALA A 6 41.90 2.54 18.94
N LYS A 7 42.73 1.49 18.97
CA LYS A 7 42.30 0.13 19.32
C LYS A 7 41.90 0.13 20.80
N GLN A 8 40.65 -0.18 21.08
CA GLN A 8 40.19 -0.49 22.44
C GLN A 8 40.97 -1.69 22.95
N THR A 9 41.83 -1.45 23.94
CA THR A 9 42.48 -2.51 24.71
C THR A 9 41.79 -2.56 26.07
N TYR A 10 41.36 -3.76 26.48
CA TYR A 10 40.68 -4.01 27.75
C TYR A 10 41.57 -3.60 28.94
N ARG A 11 41.41 -2.39 29.50
CA ARG A 11 41.74 -2.03 30.90
C ARG A 11 41.52 -0.55 31.28
N ASP A 12 41.11 0.32 30.38
CA ASP A 12 40.93 1.74 30.72
C ASP A 12 39.60 1.95 31.45
N GLN A 13 39.66 2.42 32.71
CA GLN A 13 38.49 2.85 33.49
C GLN A 13 38.22 4.33 33.22
N VAL A 14 36.98 4.66 32.86
CA VAL A 14 36.53 6.03 32.59
C VAL A 14 35.49 6.41 33.62
N ASN A 15 35.80 7.39 34.48
CA ASN A 15 34.83 7.99 35.40
C ASN A 15 34.52 9.42 34.94
N ASN A 16 33.23 9.69 34.71
CA ASN A 16 32.72 11.01 34.34
C ASN A 16 32.08 11.66 35.56
N THR A 17 32.68 12.73 36.07
CA THR A 17 32.05 13.60 37.06
C THR A 17 31.32 14.70 36.29
N GLY A 18 30.02 14.91 36.55
CA GLY A 18 29.10 15.75 35.77
C GLY A 18 29.49 17.20 35.45
N ASP A 19 30.69 17.64 35.84
CA ASP A 19 31.31 18.94 35.54
C ASP A 19 32.21 18.92 34.28
N GLY A 20 32.09 17.90 33.40
CA GLY A 20 32.83 17.84 32.12
C GLY A 20 34.32 17.49 32.25
N ARG A 21 34.73 16.95 33.41
CA ARG A 21 36.07 16.40 33.65
C ARG A 21 36.06 14.89 33.44
N VAL A 22 36.97 14.40 32.60
CA VAL A 22 37.19 12.97 32.38
C VAL A 22 38.61 12.60 32.81
N ASN A 23 38.70 11.63 33.71
CA ASN A 23 39.97 11.06 34.15
C ASN A 23 40.21 9.75 33.40
N LEU A 24 41.29 9.68 32.63
CA LEU A 24 41.76 8.47 31.97
C LEU A 24 42.94 7.92 32.77
N ILE A 25 42.76 6.74 33.35
CA ILE A 25 43.83 6.02 34.04
C ILE A 25 44.29 4.89 33.13
N ASN A 26 45.49 5.01 32.58
CA ASN A 26 46.11 3.90 31.86
C ASN A 26 46.61 2.86 32.89
N GLY A 27 46.68 1.58 32.49
CA GLY A 27 47.09 0.44 33.32
C GLY A 27 48.49 0.52 33.97
N ASN A 28 49.26 1.58 33.71
CA ASN A 28 50.52 1.90 34.38
C ASN A 28 50.37 2.97 35.50
N GLY A 29 49.15 3.39 35.85
CA GLY A 29 48.86 4.34 36.94
C GLY A 29 49.03 5.82 36.58
N THR A 30 49.30 6.15 35.31
CA THR A 30 49.35 7.54 34.84
C THR A 30 47.93 8.06 34.59
N THR A 31 47.54 9.12 35.29
CA THR A 31 46.23 9.77 35.15
C THR A 31 46.35 10.95 34.19
N TYR A 32 45.55 10.93 33.13
CA TYR A 32 45.37 12.07 32.24
C TYR A 32 44.03 12.74 32.56
N THR A 33 44.10 13.99 32.99
CA THR A 33 42.95 14.86 33.25
C THR A 33 42.67 15.67 31.99
N ALA A 34 41.55 15.41 31.34
CA ALA A 34 41.07 16.27 30.26
C ALA A 34 39.91 17.14 30.79
N GLU A 35 40.08 18.45 30.67
CA GLU A 35 39.07 19.45 31.07
C GLU A 35 38.32 19.95 29.83
N ASN A 36 37.04 20.31 29.99
CA ASN A 36 36.15 20.78 28.92
C ASN A 36 35.85 19.78 27.81
N ILE A 37 35.83 18.47 28.11
CA ILE A 37 35.27 17.49 27.15
C ILE A 37 33.75 17.46 27.31
N HIS A 38 33.07 18.23 26.48
CA HIS A 38 31.65 18.01 26.22
C HIS A 38 31.51 16.80 25.29
N ILE A 39 30.99 15.69 25.81
CA ILE A 39 30.47 14.62 24.93
C ILE A 39 29.27 15.25 24.21
N ALA A 40 29.48 15.66 22.95
CA ALA A 40 28.51 16.40 22.19
C ALA A 40 27.18 15.64 22.13
N SER A 41 26.10 16.26 22.60
CA SER A 41 24.77 15.93 22.10
C SER A 41 24.83 16.11 20.57
N LEU A 42 24.29 15.15 19.80
CA LEU A 42 24.23 15.22 18.33
C LEU A 42 23.94 16.66 17.88
N ASN A 43 24.84 17.24 17.10
CA ASN A 43 24.71 18.58 16.53
C ASN A 43 23.56 18.55 15.50
N ALA A 44 22.88 19.68 15.27
CA ALA A 44 21.68 19.75 14.43
C ALA A 44 21.88 19.16 13.01
N SER A 45 23.08 19.29 12.43
CA SER A 45 23.44 18.69 11.14
C SER A 45 23.53 17.16 11.17
N ASP A 46 24.08 16.56 12.24
CA ASP A 46 24.14 15.11 12.41
C ASP A 46 22.75 14.52 12.71
N ARG A 47 21.89 15.29 13.39
CA ARG A 47 20.47 14.94 13.59
C ARG A 47 19.71 14.93 12.27
N HIS A 48 19.89 15.96 11.43
CA HIS A 48 19.21 16.02 10.13
C HIS A 48 19.63 14.85 9.22
N LEU A 49 20.91 14.46 9.25
CA LEU A 49 21.42 13.28 8.55
C LEU A 49 20.83 11.97 9.12
N ALA A 50 20.77 11.84 10.46
CA ALA A 50 20.20 10.67 11.13
C ALA A 50 18.69 10.50 10.86
N ILE A 51 17.94 11.61 10.89
CA ILE A 51 16.50 11.67 10.56
C ILE A 51 16.27 11.37 9.06
N GLY A 52 17.15 11.86 8.19
CA GLY A 52 17.13 11.53 6.76
C GLY A 52 17.36 10.05 6.45
N ASN A 53 18.17 9.35 7.25
CA ASN A 53 18.44 7.91 7.10
C ASN A 53 17.45 7.01 7.85
N LEU A 54 16.65 7.57 8.75
CA LEU A 54 15.77 6.83 9.66
C LEU A 54 14.72 6.03 8.87
N SER A 55 14.02 6.69 7.95
CA SER A 55 12.99 6.07 7.13
C SER A 55 13.15 6.40 5.65
N ARG A 56 12.88 5.41 4.77
CA ARG A 56 12.92 5.58 3.31
C ARG A 56 11.72 6.38 2.76
N THR A 57 10.75 6.66 3.62
CA THR A 57 9.54 7.42 3.36
C THR A 57 9.13 8.19 4.62
N ASN A 58 8.36 9.24 4.49
CA ASN A 58 7.69 9.86 5.63
C ASN A 58 6.26 9.30 5.73
N PRO A 59 5.91 8.59 6.82
CA PRO A 59 4.57 8.01 6.95
C PRO A 59 3.44 9.05 6.95
N ARG A 60 3.71 10.32 7.32
CA ARG A 60 2.71 11.41 7.22
C ARG A 60 2.37 11.70 5.76
N ASP A 61 3.38 11.75 4.90
CA ASP A 61 3.22 12.00 3.46
C ASP A 61 2.54 10.81 2.78
N ASP A 62 2.86 9.58 3.20
CA ASP A 62 2.15 8.38 2.74
C ASP A 62 0.67 8.41 3.12
N LYS A 63 0.34 8.83 4.34
CA LYS A 63 -1.05 8.99 4.78
C LYS A 63 -1.77 10.05 3.94
N ALA A 64 -1.16 11.22 3.75
CA ALA A 64 -1.73 12.31 2.96
C ALA A 64 -1.99 11.87 1.52
N ARG A 65 -1.02 11.21 0.88
CA ARG A 65 -1.17 10.63 -0.46
C ARG A 65 -2.29 9.59 -0.52
N ILE A 66 -2.41 8.71 0.49
CA ILE A 66 -3.50 7.72 0.55
C ILE A 66 -4.87 8.40 0.64
N GLU A 67 -4.98 9.48 1.42
CA GLU A 67 -6.21 10.28 1.52
C GLU A 67 -6.53 10.97 0.19
N ASP A 68 -5.54 11.56 -0.47
CA ASP A 68 -5.71 12.19 -1.78
C ASP A 68 -6.11 11.17 -2.86
N ASP A 69 -5.43 10.02 -2.92
CA ASP A 69 -5.67 8.95 -3.91
C ASP A 69 -7.07 8.34 -3.76
N LYS A 70 -7.58 8.23 -2.53
CA LYS A 70 -8.87 7.56 -2.23
C LYS A 70 -10.04 8.54 -2.12
N GLY A 71 -9.76 9.84 -2.19
CA GLY A 71 -10.73 10.92 -2.05
C GLY A 71 -10.95 11.34 -0.59
N PRO A 72 -11.68 12.45 -0.38
CA PRO A 72 -11.81 13.08 0.92
C PRO A 72 -12.33 12.12 1.98
N HIS A 73 -11.68 12.13 3.14
CA HIS A 73 -12.05 11.28 4.26
C HIS A 73 -13.47 11.60 4.73
N ASN A 74 -14.36 10.59 4.68
CA ASN A 74 -15.71 10.70 5.22
C ASN A 74 -15.75 10.01 6.59
N GLN A 75 -15.69 10.83 7.64
CA GLN A 75 -15.69 10.37 9.03
C GLN A 75 -16.89 9.47 9.36
N ALA A 76 -18.06 9.70 8.74
CA ALA A 76 -19.25 8.89 8.95
C ALA A 76 -19.07 7.41 8.58
N LEU A 77 -18.16 7.10 7.65
CA LEU A 77 -17.84 5.71 7.25
C LEU A 77 -17.06 4.95 8.33
N CYS A 78 -16.42 5.67 9.24
CA CYS A 78 -15.58 5.09 10.29
C CYS A 78 -16.26 5.12 11.66
N ASN A 79 -17.26 5.98 11.89
CA ASN A 79 -17.83 6.22 13.22
C ASN A 79 -18.26 4.98 13.98
N TRP A 80 -18.80 3.97 13.29
CA TRP A 80 -19.22 2.70 13.89
C TRP A 80 -18.12 2.02 14.71
N ILE A 81 -16.83 2.26 14.40
CA ILE A 81 -15.71 1.64 15.11
C ILE A 81 -15.57 2.16 16.54
N PHE A 82 -15.91 3.42 16.78
CA PHE A 82 -15.75 4.05 18.09
C PHE A 82 -16.80 3.56 19.09
N ASP A 83 -17.89 2.96 18.61
CA ASP A 83 -18.91 2.30 19.44
C ASP A 83 -18.67 0.78 19.54
N HIS A 84 -17.69 0.23 18.82
CA HIS A 84 -17.44 -1.20 18.78
C HIS A 84 -16.78 -1.69 20.08
N LEU A 85 -17.39 -2.69 20.73
CA LEU A 85 -16.95 -3.24 22.02
C LEU A 85 -15.45 -3.57 22.06
N SER A 86 -14.97 -4.39 21.12
CA SER A 86 -13.54 -4.76 21.03
C SER A 86 -12.59 -3.57 20.85
N PHE A 87 -13.04 -2.50 20.17
CA PHE A 87 -12.22 -1.30 19.98
C PHE A 87 -12.15 -0.49 21.27
N ASN A 88 -13.28 -0.33 21.96
CA ASN A 88 -13.35 0.39 23.23
C ASN A 88 -12.61 -0.33 24.35
N GLU A 89 -12.78 -1.64 24.46
CA GLU A 89 -11.95 -2.47 25.34
C GLU A 89 -10.47 -2.29 25.00
N TRP A 90 -10.12 -2.29 23.72
CA TRP A 90 -8.73 -2.13 23.35
C TRP A 90 -8.14 -0.76 23.73
N ARG A 91 -8.90 0.31 23.51
CA ARG A 91 -8.50 1.70 23.73
C ARG A 91 -8.38 2.06 25.23
N ASN A 92 -9.36 1.61 26.01
CA ASN A 92 -9.58 2.09 27.37
C ASN A 92 -9.05 1.14 28.45
N ASN A 93 -9.08 -0.18 28.21
CA ASN A 93 -8.65 -1.16 29.20
C ASN A 93 -7.13 -1.12 29.40
N GLN A 94 -6.68 -1.12 30.66
CA GLN A 94 -5.26 -1.11 31.02
C GLN A 94 -4.55 -2.43 30.76
N ASP A 95 -5.26 -3.52 30.51
CA ASP A 95 -4.68 -4.83 30.16
C ASP A 95 -4.71 -5.14 28.66
N SER A 96 -5.33 -4.27 27.87
CA SER A 96 -5.32 -4.35 26.42
C SER A 96 -3.96 -3.97 25.81
N ARG A 97 -3.47 -4.78 24.86
CA ARG A 97 -2.18 -4.55 24.19
C ARG A 97 -2.26 -4.59 22.67
N LEU A 98 -3.20 -5.34 22.09
CA LEU A 98 -3.24 -5.56 20.64
C LEU A 98 -4.67 -5.65 20.12
N LEU A 99 -4.95 -4.91 19.06
CA LEU A 99 -6.16 -5.04 18.26
C LEU A 99 -5.78 -5.40 16.82
N TRP A 100 -6.38 -6.47 16.30
CA TRP A 100 -6.28 -6.87 14.91
C TRP A 100 -7.58 -6.59 14.15
N ILE A 101 -7.52 -5.67 13.18
CA ILE A 101 -8.62 -5.43 12.24
C ILE A 101 -8.36 -6.24 10.98
N LYS A 102 -9.20 -7.26 10.73
CA LYS A 102 -9.05 -8.16 9.59
C LYS A 102 -10.19 -8.02 8.60
N GLY A 103 -9.90 -8.23 7.33
CA GLY A 103 -10.90 -8.26 6.28
C GLY A 103 -10.30 -8.41 4.90
N ASP A 104 -11.11 -8.81 3.94
CA ASP A 104 -10.66 -9.01 2.57
C ASP A 104 -10.27 -7.71 1.84
N ALA A 105 -9.74 -7.85 0.63
CA ALA A 105 -9.45 -6.71 -0.23
C ALA A 105 -10.73 -5.89 -0.48
N GLY A 106 -10.61 -4.56 -0.47
CA GLY A 106 -11.74 -3.67 -0.74
C GLY A 106 -12.75 -3.49 0.39
N LYS A 107 -12.53 -4.07 1.58
CA LYS A 107 -13.38 -3.90 2.78
C LYS A 107 -13.14 -2.60 3.57
N GLY A 108 -12.26 -1.71 3.09
CA GLY A 108 -12.08 -0.38 3.69
C GLY A 108 -11.07 -0.28 4.84
N LYS A 109 -10.28 -1.33 5.14
CA LYS A 109 -9.27 -1.34 6.23
C LYS A 109 -8.41 -0.08 6.30
N THR A 110 -7.74 0.28 5.20
CA THR A 110 -6.86 1.46 5.17
C THR A 110 -7.61 2.74 5.51
N MET A 111 -8.80 2.96 4.94
CA MET A 111 -9.60 4.16 5.23
C MET A 111 -10.10 4.17 6.67
N LEU A 112 -10.45 3.02 7.21
CA LEU A 112 -10.82 2.87 8.62
C LEU A 112 -9.65 3.25 9.54
N LEU A 113 -8.44 2.73 9.27
CA LEU A 113 -7.25 3.06 10.04
C LEU A 113 -6.88 4.54 9.92
N THR A 114 -6.97 5.11 8.72
CA THR A 114 -6.81 6.56 8.50
C THR A 114 -7.80 7.36 9.37
N GLY A 115 -9.07 6.97 9.43
CA GLY A 115 -10.07 7.61 10.27
C GLY A 115 -9.78 7.50 11.76
N ILE A 116 -9.32 6.33 12.23
CA ILE A 116 -8.89 6.13 13.62
C ILE A 116 -7.69 7.03 13.95
N ILE A 117 -6.70 7.09 13.06
CA ILE A 117 -5.52 7.94 13.22
C ILE A 117 -5.94 9.42 13.28
N ASN A 118 -6.84 9.87 12.41
CA ASN A 118 -7.34 11.25 12.40
C ASN A 118 -8.08 11.61 13.71
N ASP A 119 -8.91 10.71 14.24
CA ASP A 119 -9.55 10.87 15.56
C ASP A 119 -8.49 10.99 16.67
N MET A 120 -7.54 10.06 16.71
CA MET A 120 -6.49 10.06 17.74
C MET A 120 -5.59 11.31 17.69
N LEU A 121 -5.24 11.78 16.49
CA LEU A 121 -4.44 12.99 16.33
C LEU A 121 -5.24 14.26 16.70
N THR A 122 -6.54 14.29 16.43
CA THR A 122 -7.42 15.38 16.86
C THR A 122 -7.51 15.43 18.39
N GLN A 123 -7.75 14.28 19.02
CA GLN A 123 -7.80 14.18 20.49
C GLN A 123 -6.46 14.52 21.14
N LYS A 124 -5.35 14.11 20.52
CA LYS A 124 -4.01 14.49 20.96
C LYS A 124 -3.85 16.01 21.01
N LYS A 125 -4.19 16.72 19.93
CA LYS A 125 -4.12 18.19 19.89
C LYS A 125 -4.99 18.84 20.97
N GLN A 126 -6.22 18.35 21.14
CA GLN A 126 -7.11 18.84 22.19
C GLN A 126 -6.53 18.64 23.60
N SER A 127 -5.92 17.47 23.86
CA SER A 127 -5.27 17.19 25.14
C SER A 127 -4.04 18.05 25.40
N GLU A 128 -3.28 18.38 24.36
CA GLU A 128 -2.12 19.27 24.45
C GLU A 128 -2.55 20.72 24.76
N GLU A 129 -3.69 21.15 24.22
CA GLU A 129 -4.28 22.47 24.50
C GLU A 129 -4.90 22.56 25.89
N SER A 130 -5.52 21.49 26.39
CA SER A 130 -6.15 21.44 27.72
C SER A 130 -5.18 21.15 28.88
N GLY A 131 -3.94 20.76 28.58
CA GLY A 131 -2.96 20.34 29.59
C GLY A 131 -3.21 18.93 30.15
N ASP A 132 -4.00 18.12 29.45
CA ASP A 132 -4.27 16.72 29.79
C ASP A 132 -3.06 15.82 29.48
N GLN A 133 -3.15 14.55 29.88
CA GLN A 133 -2.07 13.58 29.70
C GLN A 133 -1.75 13.39 28.21
N ALA A 134 -0.54 13.80 27.81
CA ALA A 134 -0.05 13.67 26.45
C ALA A 134 -0.09 12.21 25.95
N VAL A 135 -0.43 12.01 24.68
CA VAL A 135 -0.41 10.69 24.03
C VAL A 135 0.49 10.71 22.80
N VAL A 136 1.14 9.58 22.51
CA VAL A 136 1.97 9.42 21.31
C VAL A 136 1.25 8.52 20.33
N VAL A 137 1.19 8.94 19.06
CA VAL A 137 0.54 8.18 17.99
C VAL A 137 1.53 8.02 16.84
N THR A 138 1.97 6.79 16.58
CA THR A 138 2.80 6.48 15.41
C THR A 138 2.09 5.47 14.53
N TYR A 139 2.34 5.57 13.23
CA TYR A 139 1.68 4.74 12.25
C TYR A 139 2.56 4.44 11.04
N PHE A 140 2.25 3.35 10.34
CA PHE A 140 2.90 2.97 9.10
C PHE A 140 1.93 2.26 8.15
N PHE A 141 2.02 2.57 6.87
CA PHE A 141 1.19 1.96 5.82
C PHE A 141 2.05 1.06 4.93
N CYS A 142 1.86 -0.25 5.04
CA CYS A 142 2.55 -1.18 4.15
C CYS A 142 1.97 -1.10 2.74
N GLN A 143 2.83 -1.13 1.71
CA GLN A 143 2.39 -1.16 0.31
C GLN A 143 3.17 -2.19 -0.50
N ARG A 144 2.52 -3.29 -0.90
CA ARG A 144 3.15 -4.47 -1.53
C ARG A 144 4.01 -4.11 -2.75
N HIS A 145 3.53 -3.15 -3.54
CA HIS A 145 4.14 -2.77 -4.81
C HIS A 145 5.27 -1.74 -4.69
N ASP A 146 5.64 -1.35 -3.46
CA ASP A 146 6.72 -0.41 -3.21
C ASP A 146 7.79 -1.06 -2.32
N GLU A 147 8.95 -1.35 -2.90
CA GLU A 147 10.08 -1.99 -2.22
C GLU A 147 10.65 -1.16 -1.06
N ARG A 148 10.33 0.14 -1.00
CA ARG A 148 10.72 1.02 0.10
C ARG A 148 9.93 0.71 1.37
N ILE A 149 8.70 0.21 1.24
CA ILE A 149 7.71 0.11 2.32
C ILE A 149 6.98 -1.25 2.41
N ASN A 150 7.46 -2.27 1.69
CA ASN A 150 6.98 -3.66 1.79
C ASN A 150 7.86 -4.57 2.68
N LYS A 151 8.76 -3.98 3.47
CA LYS A 151 9.70 -4.71 4.34
C LYS A 151 9.38 -4.45 5.81
N ALA A 152 9.52 -5.48 6.65
CA ALA A 152 9.38 -5.35 8.10
C ALA A 152 10.34 -4.31 8.73
N THR A 153 11.54 -4.16 8.17
CA THR A 153 12.48 -3.12 8.60
C THR A 153 11.97 -1.71 8.29
N ALA A 154 11.25 -1.53 7.19
CA ALA A 154 10.64 -0.25 6.84
C ALA A 154 9.52 0.12 7.82
N VAL A 155 8.71 -0.86 8.25
CA VAL A 155 7.69 -0.66 9.30
C VAL A 155 8.33 -0.13 10.57
N LEU A 156 9.33 -0.82 11.12
CA LEU A 156 9.99 -0.43 12.36
C LEU A 156 10.65 0.96 12.23
N ARG A 157 11.35 1.19 11.11
CA ARG A 157 11.97 2.49 10.81
C ARG A 157 10.97 3.63 10.73
N GLY A 158 9.84 3.44 10.07
CA GLY A 158 8.79 4.45 9.98
C GLY A 158 8.10 4.74 11.32
N LEU A 159 7.89 3.71 12.14
CA LEU A 159 7.37 3.89 13.51
C LEU A 159 8.35 4.66 14.38
N ILE A 160 9.65 4.31 14.34
CA ILE A 160 10.71 5.02 15.06
C ILE A 160 10.82 6.47 14.59
N TYR A 161 10.79 6.70 13.27
CA TYR A 161 10.85 8.04 12.69
C TYR A 161 9.73 8.95 13.23
N LEU A 162 8.48 8.49 13.20
CA LEU A 162 7.37 9.29 13.77
C LEU A 162 7.45 9.44 15.29
N LEU A 163 8.06 8.47 15.97
CA LEU A 163 8.26 8.53 17.41
C LEU A 163 9.25 9.64 17.76
N THR A 164 10.39 9.69 17.07
CA THR A 164 11.45 10.68 17.28
C THR A 164 11.05 12.09 16.85
N GLU A 165 10.19 12.20 15.82
CA GLU A 165 9.59 13.47 15.40
C GLU A 165 8.62 14.06 16.44
N GLN A 166 8.04 13.22 17.30
CA GLN A 166 7.14 13.67 18.37
C GLN A 166 7.87 13.86 19.71
N ARG A 167 8.99 13.17 19.89
CA ARG A 167 9.78 13.11 21.12
C ARG A 167 11.25 13.11 20.78
N GLU A 168 11.81 14.31 20.61
CA GLU A 168 13.20 14.51 20.20
C GLU A 168 14.20 13.88 21.17
N ASP A 169 13.85 13.81 22.46
CA ASP A 169 14.66 13.22 23.53
C ASP A 169 14.97 11.73 23.30
N LEU A 170 14.17 11.04 22.48
CA LEU A 170 14.36 9.63 22.17
C LEU A 170 15.47 9.39 21.13
N MET A 171 15.89 10.43 20.39
CA MET A 171 16.98 10.31 19.41
C MET A 171 18.29 9.82 20.00
N LYS A 172 18.51 9.99 21.32
CA LYS A 172 19.67 9.43 22.05
C LYS A 172 19.80 7.91 21.91
N HIS A 173 18.69 7.21 21.66
CA HIS A 173 18.65 5.75 21.49
C HIS A 173 18.89 5.31 20.05
N TRP A 174 18.82 6.24 19.09
CA TRP A 174 19.02 5.91 17.69
C TRP A 174 20.49 5.61 17.41
N LYS A 175 20.75 4.37 17.02
CA LYS A 175 22.03 3.93 16.46
C LYS A 175 21.71 3.20 15.17
N GLU A 176 22.07 3.80 14.04
CA GLU A 176 21.72 3.25 12.73
C GLU A 176 22.17 1.79 12.64
N PRO A 177 21.22 0.83 12.59
CA PRO A 177 21.58 -0.57 12.55
C PRO A 177 22.00 -0.93 11.12
N PRO A 178 23.04 -1.77 10.96
CA PRO A 178 23.43 -2.26 9.65
C PRO A 178 22.26 -3.02 9.00
N GLU A 179 22.11 -2.90 7.68
CA GLU A 179 21.12 -3.64 6.88
C GLU A 179 21.54 -5.12 6.70
N ASP A 180 21.67 -5.85 7.80
CA ASP A 180 22.01 -7.28 7.83
C ASP A 180 20.79 -8.15 8.20
N VAL A 181 21.01 -9.47 8.29
CA VAL A 181 19.98 -10.45 8.65
C VAL A 181 19.34 -10.21 10.04
N ASN A 182 20.00 -9.44 10.91
CA ASN A 182 19.55 -9.12 12.26
C ASN A 182 18.91 -7.73 12.35
N ALA A 183 18.73 -7.01 11.23
CA ALA A 183 18.21 -5.64 11.21
C ALA A 183 16.84 -5.51 11.91
N ILE A 184 15.93 -6.48 11.73
CA ILE A 184 14.61 -6.47 12.37
C ILE A 184 14.73 -6.54 13.90
N PHE A 185 15.56 -7.43 14.42
CA PHE A 185 15.81 -7.56 15.86
C PHE A 185 16.46 -6.29 16.43
N LYS A 186 17.48 -5.75 15.77
CA LYS A 186 18.16 -4.52 16.20
C LYS A 186 17.21 -3.32 16.23
N LEU A 187 16.42 -3.13 15.16
CA LEU A 187 15.41 -2.06 15.11
C LEU A 187 14.32 -2.25 16.17
N SER A 188 13.90 -3.50 16.43
CA SER A 188 12.90 -3.79 17.47
C SER A 188 13.43 -3.47 18.87
N ASN A 189 14.69 -3.80 19.16
CA ASN A 189 15.33 -3.45 20.42
C ASN A 189 15.45 -1.93 20.60
N ILE A 190 15.80 -1.20 19.53
CA ILE A 190 15.83 0.28 19.55
C ILE A 190 14.44 0.83 19.85
N LEU A 191 13.41 0.36 19.13
CA LEU A 191 12.03 0.76 19.35
C LEU A 191 11.58 0.45 20.79
N GLU A 192 11.84 -0.76 21.30
CA GLU A 192 11.50 -1.13 22.67
C GLU A 192 12.20 -0.25 23.70
N THR A 193 13.48 0.08 23.49
CA THR A 193 14.23 0.97 24.39
C THR A 193 13.62 2.36 24.40
N MET A 194 13.29 2.91 23.22
CA MET A 194 12.61 4.21 23.12
C MET A 194 11.24 4.20 23.79
N LEU A 195 10.46 3.12 23.64
CA LEU A 195 9.12 3.01 24.23
C LEU A 195 9.16 2.86 25.75
N ASN A 196 10.22 2.27 26.33
CA ASN A 196 10.41 2.21 27.78
C ASN A 196 10.67 3.58 28.42
N ASP A 197 11.25 4.52 27.69
CA ASP A 197 11.51 5.90 28.14
C ASP A 197 10.25 6.80 28.06
N ILE A 198 9.09 6.24 27.71
CA ILE A 198 7.83 6.98 27.57
C ILE A 198 6.86 6.51 28.65
N ASP A 199 6.52 7.38 29.59
CA ASP A 199 5.54 7.07 30.65
C ASP A 199 4.09 7.25 30.21
N THR A 200 3.86 7.88 29.06
CA THR A 200 2.52 8.13 28.52
C THR A 200 2.03 7.01 27.62
N LYS A 201 0.73 7.06 27.27
CA LYS A 201 0.11 6.08 26.37
C LYS A 201 0.67 6.24 24.95
N VAL A 202 1.12 5.13 24.35
CA VAL A 202 1.64 5.09 22.97
C VAL A 202 0.77 4.17 22.12
N TYR A 203 0.27 4.69 21.00
CA TYR A 203 -0.42 3.91 19.96
C TYR A 203 0.53 3.65 18.79
N LEU A 204 0.75 2.37 18.47
CA LEU A 204 1.54 1.90 17.34
C LEU A 204 0.60 1.26 16.31
N ILE A 205 0.42 1.91 15.16
CA ILE A 205 -0.59 1.52 14.17
C ILE A 205 0.08 1.03 12.89
N VAL A 206 -0.26 -0.16 12.41
CA VAL A 206 0.31 -0.68 11.16
C VAL A 206 -0.79 -1.17 10.23
N ASP A 207 -0.96 -0.50 9.09
CA ASP A 207 -1.90 -0.91 8.05
C ASP A 207 -1.27 -1.95 7.12
N ALA A 208 -2.10 -2.91 6.71
CA ALA A 208 -1.83 -3.90 5.67
C ALA A 208 -0.56 -4.74 5.92
N LEU A 209 -0.39 -5.27 7.14
CA LEU A 209 0.76 -6.14 7.49
C LEU A 209 0.98 -7.30 6.51
N ASP A 210 -0.09 -7.81 5.89
CA ASP A 210 0.02 -8.91 4.92
C ASP A 210 0.65 -8.51 3.57
N GLU A 211 0.96 -7.23 3.38
CA GLU A 211 1.70 -6.68 2.26
C GLU A 211 3.22 -6.68 2.47
N CYS A 212 3.67 -6.91 3.71
CA CYS A 212 5.08 -7.19 3.99
C CYS A 212 5.52 -8.51 3.34
N ASN A 213 6.81 -8.58 3.00
CA ASN A 213 7.45 -9.84 2.61
C ASN A 213 7.29 -10.92 3.70
N GLU A 214 7.12 -12.18 3.28
CA GLU A 214 6.70 -13.25 4.19
C GLU A 214 7.75 -13.56 5.28
N ALA A 215 9.03 -13.61 4.90
CA ALA A 215 10.13 -13.86 5.84
C ALA A 215 10.26 -12.75 6.91
N GLY A 216 10.04 -11.48 6.53
CA GLY A 216 10.09 -10.36 7.46
C GLY A 216 8.82 -10.24 8.31
N LEU A 217 7.66 -10.59 7.75
CA LEU A 217 6.37 -10.55 8.44
C LEU A 217 6.34 -11.45 9.67
N GLU A 218 6.83 -12.70 9.56
CA GLU A 218 6.85 -13.61 10.70
C GLU A 218 7.67 -13.07 11.87
N GLN A 219 8.87 -12.53 11.57
CA GLN A 219 9.73 -11.92 12.58
C GLN A 219 9.09 -10.69 13.19
N LEU A 220 8.50 -9.81 12.37
CA LEU A 220 7.81 -8.61 12.84
C LEU A 220 6.65 -8.95 13.78
N LEU A 221 5.83 -9.95 13.46
CA LEU A 221 4.76 -10.41 14.35
C LEU A 221 5.31 -10.89 15.69
N GLY A 222 6.43 -11.61 15.69
CA GLY A 222 7.13 -12.00 16.91
C GLY A 222 7.52 -10.80 17.77
N GLN A 223 8.08 -9.76 17.16
CA GLN A 223 8.51 -8.52 17.84
C GLN A 223 7.34 -7.69 18.35
N ILE A 224 6.26 -7.55 17.57
CA ILE A 224 5.01 -6.91 18.00
C ILE A 224 4.48 -7.58 19.26
N LEU A 225 4.39 -8.91 19.26
CA LEU A 225 3.90 -9.68 20.41
C LEU A 225 4.83 -9.59 21.62
N HIS A 226 6.15 -9.53 21.39
CA HIS A 226 7.15 -9.34 22.44
C HIS A 226 6.94 -8.00 23.15
N ILE A 227 6.95 -6.90 22.40
CA ILE A 227 6.77 -5.53 22.91
C ILE A 227 5.41 -5.40 23.60
N ALA A 228 4.34 -5.86 22.94
CA ALA A 228 2.98 -5.83 23.49
C ALA A 228 2.86 -6.58 24.83
N SER A 229 3.66 -7.62 25.07
CA SER A 229 3.62 -8.37 26.33
C SER A 229 4.39 -7.70 27.48
N ARG A 230 5.35 -6.83 27.17
CA ARG A 230 6.26 -6.21 28.13
C ARG A 230 5.83 -4.80 28.52
N LEU A 231 5.36 -4.00 27.57
CA LEU A 231 5.08 -2.58 27.77
C LEU A 231 3.58 -2.33 27.92
N LYS A 232 3.15 -1.92 29.12
CA LYS A 232 1.72 -1.75 29.46
C LYS A 232 1.11 -0.47 28.87
N ASN A 233 1.91 0.55 28.66
CA ASN A 233 1.52 1.83 28.09
C ASN A 233 1.40 1.79 26.55
N VAL A 234 1.91 0.74 25.91
CA VAL A 234 1.93 0.57 24.45
C VAL A 234 0.73 -0.24 23.98
N ARG A 235 0.02 0.29 22.97
CA ARG A 235 -1.11 -0.37 22.31
C ARG A 235 -0.86 -0.49 20.82
N TRP A 236 -0.88 -1.73 20.34
CA TRP A 236 -0.78 -2.03 18.92
C TRP A 236 -2.15 -2.10 18.27
N LEU A 237 -2.31 -1.45 17.11
CA LEU A 237 -3.42 -1.67 16.20
C LEU A 237 -2.85 -2.11 14.86
N VAL A 238 -3.23 -3.28 14.39
CA VAL A 238 -2.73 -3.81 13.13
C VAL A 238 -3.88 -4.18 12.21
N SER A 239 -3.71 -3.93 10.92
CA SER A 239 -4.66 -4.38 9.91
C SER A 239 -4.04 -5.37 8.95
N SER A 240 -4.83 -6.32 8.45
CA SER A 240 -4.41 -7.22 7.37
C SER A 240 -5.59 -7.99 6.76
N ARG A 241 -5.32 -8.74 5.69
CA ARG A 241 -6.15 -9.88 5.31
C ARG A 241 -6.04 -11.01 6.33
N ASP A 242 -7.05 -11.87 6.38
CA ASP A 242 -7.07 -13.03 7.27
C ASP A 242 -6.16 -14.16 6.73
N LYS A 243 -4.85 -13.96 6.83
CA LYS A 243 -3.83 -14.96 6.46
C LYS A 243 -3.58 -15.94 7.60
N ILE A 244 -3.41 -17.21 7.26
CA ILE A 244 -3.10 -18.30 8.20
C ILE A 244 -1.89 -17.96 9.09
N LEU A 245 -0.81 -17.43 8.52
CA LEU A 245 0.39 -17.04 9.27
C LEU A 245 0.10 -15.98 10.35
N ILE A 246 -0.71 -14.97 10.04
CA ILE A 246 -1.05 -13.90 10.98
C ILE A 246 -1.97 -14.46 12.07
N ARG A 247 -3.01 -15.20 11.67
CA ARG A 247 -3.95 -15.84 12.60
C ARG A 247 -3.24 -16.77 13.59
N SER A 248 -2.33 -17.62 13.10
CA SER A 248 -1.62 -18.62 13.90
C SER A 248 -0.60 -18.01 14.87
N LYS A 249 -0.02 -16.86 14.54
CA LYS A 249 0.93 -16.14 15.41
C LYS A 249 0.21 -15.27 16.44
N LEU A 250 -0.82 -14.52 16.04
CA LEU A 250 -1.49 -13.59 16.93
C LEU A 250 -2.28 -14.30 18.05
N ARG A 251 -2.78 -15.52 17.81
CA ARG A 251 -3.45 -16.41 18.80
C ARG A 251 -4.36 -15.63 19.77
N LEU A 252 -5.25 -14.81 19.21
CA LEU A 252 -5.97 -13.79 19.99
C LEU A 252 -6.95 -14.39 21.00
N ASN A 253 -7.41 -15.62 20.78
CA ASN A 253 -8.32 -16.32 21.69
C ASN A 253 -7.62 -16.96 22.90
N ASP A 254 -6.29 -17.04 22.88
CA ASP A 254 -5.53 -17.80 23.89
C ASP A 254 -5.01 -16.90 25.03
N ARG A 255 -5.15 -15.57 24.93
CA ARG A 255 -4.55 -14.62 25.88
C ARG A 255 -5.41 -13.38 26.12
N PRO A 256 -5.62 -12.97 27.40
CA PRO A 256 -6.33 -11.74 27.72
C PRO A 256 -5.61 -10.51 27.15
N GLY A 257 -6.38 -9.45 26.86
CA GLY A 257 -5.84 -8.17 26.34
C GLY A 257 -5.56 -8.14 24.83
N ARG A 258 -6.06 -9.12 24.09
CA ARG A 258 -5.92 -9.23 22.63
C ARG A 258 -7.30 -9.29 21.97
N PHE A 259 -7.52 -8.40 21.01
CA PHE A 259 -8.83 -8.20 20.40
C PHE A 259 -8.77 -8.37 18.89
N GLN A 260 -9.88 -8.76 18.28
CA GLN A 260 -10.08 -8.75 16.83
C GLN A 260 -11.39 -8.11 16.44
N ILE A 261 -11.38 -7.51 15.25
CA ILE A 261 -12.57 -7.01 14.57
C ILE A 261 -12.50 -7.51 13.13
N GLU A 262 -13.56 -8.19 12.69
CA GLU A 262 -13.69 -8.67 11.33
C GLU A 262 -14.57 -7.73 10.51
N LEU A 263 -14.02 -7.21 9.41
CA LEU A 263 -14.75 -6.39 8.44
C LEU A 263 -15.53 -7.32 7.49
N ASN A 264 -16.66 -7.81 7.98
CA ASN A 264 -17.61 -8.63 7.24
C ASN A 264 -18.94 -7.85 7.04
N PRO A 265 -19.90 -8.40 6.29
CA PRO A 265 -21.18 -7.70 6.06
C PRO A 265 -21.94 -7.32 7.33
N GLN A 266 -21.87 -8.11 8.41
CA GLN A 266 -22.55 -7.78 9.68
C GLN A 266 -21.96 -6.52 10.31
N THR A 267 -20.66 -6.32 10.21
CA THR A 267 -19.96 -5.18 10.81
C THR A 267 -20.06 -3.91 9.97
N ILE A 268 -19.93 -4.00 8.64
CA ILE A 268 -19.69 -2.81 7.79
C ILE A 268 -20.81 -2.47 6.81
N SER A 269 -21.90 -3.24 6.73
CA SER A 269 -22.95 -2.96 5.72
C SER A 269 -23.51 -1.55 5.84
N ARG A 270 -23.73 -1.05 7.05
CA ARG A 270 -24.22 0.31 7.26
C ARG A 270 -23.26 1.37 6.73
N ALA A 271 -21.95 1.19 6.94
CA ALA A 271 -20.93 2.09 6.40
C ALA A 271 -20.87 2.02 4.88
N VAL A 272 -21.03 0.83 4.29
CA VAL A 272 -21.11 0.66 2.83
C VAL A 272 -22.36 1.34 2.26
N ASP A 273 -23.50 1.26 2.94
CA ASP A 273 -24.72 1.96 2.53
C ASP A 273 -24.53 3.49 2.50
N ILE A 274 -23.91 4.05 3.54
CA ILE A 274 -23.55 5.48 3.59
C ILE A 274 -22.61 5.82 2.42
N TYR A 275 -21.66 4.94 2.09
CA TYR A 275 -20.76 5.13 0.98
C TYR A 275 -21.47 5.10 -0.38
N ILE A 276 -22.42 4.17 -0.58
CA ILE A 276 -23.28 4.14 -1.76
C ILE A 276 -24.04 5.46 -1.89
N ASP A 277 -24.68 5.91 -0.81
CA ASP A 277 -25.47 7.14 -0.80
C ASP A 277 -24.61 8.38 -1.12
N SER A 278 -23.38 8.41 -0.61
CA SER A 278 -22.39 9.45 -0.95
C SER A 278 -22.07 9.43 -2.45
N LYS A 279 -21.72 8.26 -3.01
CA LYS A 279 -21.35 8.15 -4.44
C LYS A 279 -22.49 8.43 -5.39
N LEU A 280 -23.72 8.06 -5.03
CA LEU A 280 -24.89 8.40 -5.85
C LEU A 280 -25.22 9.90 -5.81
N SER A 281 -24.81 10.61 -4.75
CA SER A 281 -24.99 12.06 -4.67
C SER A 281 -24.02 12.84 -5.57
N ASP A 282 -22.89 12.24 -5.92
CA ASP A 282 -21.91 12.79 -6.88
C ASP A 282 -22.45 12.77 -8.33
N LEU A 283 -23.48 11.96 -8.62
CA LEU A 283 -24.09 11.81 -9.94
C LEU A 283 -25.21 12.84 -10.16
N GLU A 284 -24.89 13.94 -10.86
CA GLU A 284 -25.82 15.07 -11.08
C GLU A 284 -27.18 14.63 -11.65
N TRP A 285 -27.15 13.70 -12.61
CA TRP A 285 -28.34 13.19 -13.28
C TRP A 285 -29.26 12.35 -12.38
N LEU A 286 -28.78 11.90 -11.21
CA LEU A 286 -29.59 11.22 -10.20
C LEU A 286 -30.18 12.17 -9.16
N LYS A 287 -29.68 13.42 -9.04
CA LYS A 287 -30.05 14.31 -7.93
C LYS A 287 -31.54 14.62 -7.88
N HIS A 288 -32.17 14.81 -9.03
CA HIS A 288 -33.58 15.19 -9.14
C HIS A 288 -34.51 14.03 -9.48
N ASN A 289 -33.98 12.82 -9.72
CA ASN A 289 -34.77 11.64 -10.05
C ASN A 289 -34.76 10.63 -8.89
N THR A 290 -35.57 10.91 -7.87
CA THR A 290 -35.66 10.08 -6.65
C THR A 290 -36.01 8.64 -6.96
N ALA A 291 -36.94 8.38 -7.88
CA ALA A 291 -37.37 7.04 -8.23
C ALA A 291 -36.24 6.21 -8.86
N LEU A 292 -35.48 6.80 -9.79
CA LEU A 292 -34.32 6.14 -10.39
C LEU A 292 -33.19 5.95 -9.37
N ARG A 293 -32.94 6.95 -8.52
CA ARG A 293 -31.93 6.86 -7.47
C ARG A 293 -32.21 5.69 -6.53
N ILE A 294 -33.47 5.48 -6.13
CA ILE A 294 -33.86 4.33 -5.28
C ILE A 294 -33.57 3.00 -6.00
N GLN A 295 -33.92 2.89 -7.29
CA GLN A 295 -33.68 1.68 -8.07
C GLN A 295 -32.18 1.38 -8.25
N VAL A 296 -31.39 2.39 -8.66
CA VAL A 296 -29.94 2.29 -8.80
C VAL A 296 -29.29 1.90 -7.47
N ARG A 297 -29.68 2.56 -6.38
CA ARG A 297 -29.19 2.25 -5.02
C ARG A 297 -29.47 0.81 -4.65
N GLY A 298 -30.70 0.32 -4.85
CA GLY A 298 -31.09 -1.05 -4.55
C GLY A 298 -30.24 -2.08 -5.28
N LYS A 299 -30.02 -1.88 -6.59
CA LYS A 299 -29.19 -2.78 -7.42
C LYS A 299 -27.72 -2.82 -6.99
N ILE A 300 -27.15 -1.67 -6.63
CA ILE A 300 -25.77 -1.58 -6.12
C ILE A 300 -25.69 -2.27 -4.76
N GLN A 301 -26.64 -2.01 -3.86
CA GLN A 301 -26.65 -2.57 -2.51
C GLN A 301 -26.74 -4.11 -2.53
N GLU A 302 -27.59 -4.68 -3.38
CA GLU A 302 -27.78 -6.13 -3.54
C GLU A 302 -26.48 -6.85 -3.91
N LYS A 303 -25.66 -6.24 -4.78
CA LYS A 303 -24.46 -6.88 -5.34
C LYS A 303 -23.16 -6.48 -4.66
N ALA A 304 -23.14 -5.37 -3.92
CA ALA A 304 -21.92 -4.86 -3.28
C ALA A 304 -21.31 -5.81 -2.25
N ASN A 305 -22.13 -6.69 -1.64
CA ASN A 305 -21.70 -7.65 -0.61
C ASN A 305 -20.77 -7.01 0.43
N ALA A 306 -21.16 -5.83 0.92
CA ALA A 306 -20.38 -5.00 1.82
C ALA A 306 -18.91 -4.77 1.39
N THR A 307 -18.68 -4.37 0.14
CA THR A 307 -17.33 -4.14 -0.42
C THR A 307 -17.21 -2.74 -1.02
N PHE A 308 -16.53 -1.83 -0.31
CA PHE A 308 -16.34 -0.44 -0.75
C PHE A 308 -15.72 -0.33 -2.15
N LEU A 309 -14.69 -1.15 -2.44
CA LEU A 309 -14.04 -1.11 -3.75
C LEU A 309 -14.99 -1.51 -4.88
N TRP A 310 -15.88 -2.47 -4.65
CA TRP A 310 -16.87 -2.86 -5.65
C TRP A 310 -17.82 -1.70 -5.97
N VAL A 311 -18.30 -1.01 -4.93
CA VAL A 311 -19.16 0.18 -5.08
C VAL A 311 -18.45 1.28 -5.88
N LEU A 312 -17.18 1.56 -5.58
CA LEU A 312 -16.38 2.53 -6.32
C LEU A 312 -16.26 2.16 -7.81
N LEU A 313 -15.97 0.89 -8.11
CA LEU A 313 -15.80 0.41 -9.48
C LEU A 313 -17.09 0.49 -10.29
N VAL A 314 -18.24 0.17 -9.69
CA VAL A 314 -19.55 0.30 -10.33
C VAL A 314 -19.95 1.76 -10.51
N TYR A 315 -19.70 2.60 -9.50
CA TYR A 315 -19.89 4.04 -9.61
C TYR A 315 -19.12 4.63 -10.79
N LEU A 316 -17.81 4.32 -10.89
CA LEU A 316 -16.98 4.75 -12.02
C LEU A 316 -17.56 4.23 -13.33
N TRP A 317 -17.85 2.93 -13.41
CA TRP A 317 -18.38 2.33 -14.62
C TRP A 317 -19.70 2.96 -15.09
N VAL A 318 -20.63 3.23 -14.18
CA VAL A 318 -21.90 3.91 -14.46
C VAL A 318 -21.65 5.35 -14.90
N SER A 319 -20.80 6.09 -14.18
CA SER A 319 -20.45 7.48 -14.53
C SER A 319 -19.89 7.58 -15.95
N LEU A 320 -18.90 6.74 -16.27
CA LEU A 320 -18.26 6.70 -17.60
C LEU A 320 -19.22 6.25 -18.70
N SER A 321 -20.19 5.40 -18.38
CA SER A 321 -21.12 4.88 -19.39
C SER A 321 -22.28 5.83 -19.65
N TYR A 322 -22.74 6.56 -18.63
CA TYR A 322 -23.83 7.52 -18.76
C TYR A 322 -23.47 8.67 -19.70
N GLU A 323 -22.22 9.13 -19.69
CA GLU A 323 -21.74 10.18 -20.61
C GLU A 323 -21.83 9.78 -22.09
N GLU A 324 -21.82 8.48 -22.40
CA GLU A 324 -21.87 7.96 -23.78
C GLU A 324 -23.28 7.61 -24.26
N LEU A 325 -24.31 7.64 -23.39
CA LEU A 325 -25.68 7.34 -23.78
C LEU A 325 -26.29 8.52 -24.55
N GLU A 326 -26.58 8.32 -25.84
CA GLU A 326 -27.18 9.34 -26.72
C GLU A 326 -28.50 9.89 -26.16
N ASP A 327 -29.37 9.00 -25.67
CA ASP A 327 -30.70 9.35 -25.16
C ASP A 327 -30.75 9.61 -23.65
N LYS A 328 -29.62 9.44 -22.93
CA LYS A 328 -29.54 9.51 -21.46
C LYS A 328 -30.65 8.73 -20.74
N ASP A 329 -31.06 7.62 -21.35
CA ASP A 329 -32.18 6.84 -20.88
C ASP A 329 -31.88 6.12 -19.56
N SER A 330 -32.81 6.26 -18.61
CA SER A 330 -32.74 5.68 -17.28
C SER A 330 -32.86 4.15 -17.30
N SER A 331 -33.58 3.57 -18.27
CA SER A 331 -33.73 2.12 -18.40
C SER A 331 -32.41 1.45 -18.78
N SER A 332 -31.62 2.09 -19.65
CA SER A 332 -30.30 1.64 -20.06
C SER A 332 -29.34 1.49 -18.87
N VAL A 333 -29.35 2.43 -17.92
CA VAL A 333 -28.50 2.35 -16.71
C VAL A 333 -28.90 1.18 -15.81
N LEU A 334 -30.20 0.92 -15.66
CA LEU A 334 -30.69 -0.19 -14.85
C LEU A 334 -30.30 -1.55 -15.45
N GLN A 335 -30.45 -1.72 -16.77
CA GLN A 335 -29.99 -2.93 -17.47
C GLN A 335 -28.47 -3.14 -17.33
N MET A 336 -27.70 -2.05 -17.37
CA MET A 336 -26.26 -2.11 -17.10
C MET A 336 -25.97 -2.63 -15.70
N LEU A 337 -26.61 -2.07 -14.67
CA LEU A 337 -26.46 -2.53 -13.28
C LEU A 337 -26.90 -3.99 -13.11
N ASP A 338 -27.92 -4.45 -13.84
CA ASP A 338 -28.32 -5.87 -13.86
C ASP A 338 -27.23 -6.77 -14.43
N SER A 339 -26.48 -6.30 -15.44
CA SER A 339 -25.35 -7.03 -16.01
C SER A 339 -24.04 -6.94 -15.19
N ALA A 340 -23.97 -6.07 -14.18
CA ALA A 340 -22.77 -5.89 -13.37
C ALA A 340 -22.42 -7.17 -12.59
N PRO A 341 -21.21 -7.73 -12.74
CA PRO A 341 -20.76 -8.86 -11.93
C PRO A 341 -20.75 -8.56 -10.43
N SER A 342 -21.21 -9.48 -9.59
CA SER A 342 -21.05 -9.35 -8.12
C SER A 342 -19.62 -9.65 -7.64
N ASP A 343 -18.83 -10.36 -8.46
CA ASP A 343 -17.42 -10.63 -8.16
C ASP A 343 -16.55 -9.38 -8.37
N LEU A 344 -15.74 -9.06 -7.35
CA LEU A 344 -14.88 -7.87 -7.33
C LEU A 344 -13.83 -7.88 -8.44
N HIS A 345 -13.20 -9.04 -8.71
CA HIS A 345 -12.18 -9.14 -9.75
C HIS A 345 -12.78 -8.90 -11.14
N ARG A 346 -13.96 -9.45 -11.39
CA ARG A 346 -14.68 -9.25 -12.66
C ARG A 346 -15.11 -7.81 -12.85
N MET A 347 -15.63 -7.16 -11.80
CA MET A 347 -15.93 -5.73 -11.88
C MET A 347 -14.69 -4.89 -12.15
N ALA A 348 -13.58 -5.16 -11.47
CA ALA A 348 -12.35 -4.41 -11.65
C ALA A 348 -11.89 -4.40 -13.11
N ASN A 349 -11.87 -5.57 -13.78
CA ASN A 349 -11.46 -5.55 -15.19
C ASN A 349 -12.55 -4.96 -16.10
N LEU A 350 -13.85 -5.06 -15.77
CA LEU A 350 -14.89 -4.41 -16.55
C LEU A 350 -14.73 -2.88 -16.54
N THR A 351 -14.46 -2.31 -15.36
CA THR A 351 -14.19 -0.86 -15.22
C THR A 351 -12.93 -0.46 -15.99
N LEU A 352 -11.83 -1.21 -15.85
CA LEU A 352 -10.59 -0.95 -16.61
C LEU A 352 -10.80 -1.00 -18.13
N LEU A 353 -11.60 -1.95 -18.63
CA LEU A 353 -11.95 -2.02 -20.05
C LEU A 353 -12.70 -0.77 -20.50
N LYS A 354 -13.62 -0.26 -19.67
CA LYS A 354 -14.41 0.95 -19.97
C LYS A 354 -13.52 2.19 -19.99
N GLU A 355 -12.63 2.34 -19.00
CA GLU A 355 -11.65 3.44 -18.96
C GLU A 355 -10.74 3.42 -20.19
N GLY A 356 -10.22 2.24 -20.56
CA GLY A 356 -9.42 2.08 -21.78
C GLY A 356 -10.18 2.47 -23.05
N TYR A 357 -11.47 2.12 -23.13
CA TYR A 357 -12.34 2.49 -24.27
C TYR A 357 -12.62 4.00 -24.35
N GLN A 358 -12.83 4.68 -23.22
CA GLN A 358 -12.98 6.13 -23.22
C GLN A 358 -11.69 6.86 -23.62
N GLN A 359 -10.54 6.41 -23.09
CA GLN A 359 -9.24 6.95 -23.51
C GLN A 359 -9.03 6.78 -25.01
N TYR A 360 -9.39 5.61 -25.55
CA TYR A 360 -9.44 5.37 -26.99
C TYR A 360 -10.31 6.39 -27.74
N ASN A 361 -11.55 6.65 -27.28
CA ASN A 361 -12.46 7.60 -27.93
C ASN A 361 -11.92 9.04 -27.93
N LEU A 362 -11.25 9.43 -26.84
CA LEU A 362 -10.51 10.70 -26.78
C LEU A 362 -9.41 10.73 -27.84
N PHE A 363 -8.58 9.69 -27.96
CA PHE A 363 -7.54 9.62 -29.00
C PHE A 363 -8.11 9.71 -30.43
N LYS A 364 -9.26 9.08 -30.68
CA LYS A 364 -10.00 9.20 -31.95
C LYS A 364 -10.41 10.65 -32.25
N LYS A 365 -10.93 11.37 -31.26
CA LYS A 365 -11.38 12.77 -31.38
C LYS A 365 -10.23 13.74 -31.71
N TYR A 366 -9.01 13.45 -31.29
CA TYR A 366 -7.83 14.29 -31.57
C TYR A 366 -7.07 13.92 -32.86
N HIS A 367 -7.66 13.12 -33.75
CA HIS A 367 -7.17 12.84 -35.12
C HIS A 367 -5.70 12.39 -35.21
N CYS A 368 -5.26 11.46 -34.35
CA CYS A 368 -3.96 10.82 -34.52
C CYS A 368 -3.97 9.96 -35.81
N LYS A 369 -3.00 10.16 -36.72
CA LYS A 369 -2.97 9.62 -38.10
C LYS A 369 -2.85 8.09 -38.23
N GLU A 370 -2.82 7.33 -37.13
CA GLU A 370 -2.59 5.88 -37.12
C GLU A 370 -3.87 5.05 -36.89
N TYR A 371 -5.01 5.62 -37.30
CA TYR A 371 -6.38 5.17 -36.99
C TYR A 371 -6.78 3.78 -37.53
N GLN A 372 -6.13 3.23 -38.57
CA GLN A 372 -6.53 1.92 -39.12
C GLN A 372 -6.17 0.71 -38.23
N ARG A 373 -5.23 0.84 -37.29
CA ARG A 373 -4.90 -0.24 -36.33
C ARG A 373 -5.81 -0.26 -35.10
N LEU A 374 -6.52 0.84 -34.86
CA LEU A 374 -7.41 1.09 -33.73
C LEU A 374 -8.76 0.35 -33.90
N ASP A 375 -9.27 0.14 -35.12
CA ASP A 375 -10.53 -0.59 -35.38
C ASP A 375 -10.46 -2.09 -35.03
N THR A 376 -9.31 -2.75 -35.24
CA THR A 376 -9.11 -4.15 -34.82
C THR A 376 -9.03 -4.27 -33.29
N ALA A 377 -8.49 -3.24 -32.63
CA ALA A 377 -8.46 -3.16 -31.18
C ALA A 377 -9.86 -2.95 -30.59
N ILE A 378 -10.70 -2.10 -31.21
CA ILE A 378 -12.10 -1.90 -30.82
C ILE A 378 -12.86 -3.21 -30.85
N ALA A 379 -12.81 -3.96 -31.96
CA ALA A 379 -13.53 -5.23 -32.06
C ALA A 379 -13.14 -6.18 -30.92
N LYS A 380 -11.86 -6.22 -30.53
CA LYS A 380 -11.39 -7.03 -29.39
C LYS A 380 -11.75 -6.46 -28.02
N TYR A 381 -11.80 -5.14 -27.85
CA TYR A 381 -12.32 -4.48 -26.64
C TYR A 381 -13.81 -4.75 -26.45
N THR A 382 -14.60 -4.62 -27.52
CA THR A 382 -16.04 -4.90 -27.54
C THR A 382 -16.31 -6.40 -27.32
N ASP A 383 -15.59 -7.29 -27.99
CA ASP A 383 -15.63 -8.74 -27.74
C ASP A 383 -15.30 -9.04 -26.27
N ALA A 384 -14.26 -8.41 -25.70
CA ALA A 384 -13.86 -8.61 -24.31
C ALA A 384 -14.90 -8.07 -23.32
N MET A 385 -15.51 -6.91 -23.58
CA MET A 385 -16.60 -6.35 -22.78
C MET A 385 -17.86 -7.23 -22.84
N ASN A 386 -18.21 -7.75 -24.02
CA ASN A 386 -19.34 -8.67 -24.17
C ASN A 386 -19.07 -10.03 -23.51
N ALA A 387 -17.84 -10.55 -23.60
CA ALA A 387 -17.40 -11.74 -22.89
C ALA A 387 -17.37 -11.54 -21.35
N ALA A 388 -17.03 -10.33 -20.89
CA ALA A 388 -17.06 -9.96 -19.47
C ALA A 388 -18.47 -10.06 -18.88
N ARG A 389 -19.46 -9.54 -19.64
CA ARG A 389 -20.88 -9.58 -19.26
C ARG A 389 -21.46 -11.00 -19.24
N SER A 390 -20.93 -11.90 -20.07
CA SER A 390 -21.39 -13.29 -20.20
C SER A 390 -20.59 -14.31 -19.38
N SER A 391 -19.68 -13.88 -18.49
CA SER A 391 -18.90 -14.77 -17.61
C SER A 391 -17.99 -15.81 -18.31
N SER A 392 -17.49 -15.51 -19.52
CA SER A 392 -16.69 -16.46 -20.33
C SER A 392 -15.19 -16.43 -20.01
N PRO A 393 -14.45 -17.57 -19.96
CA PRO A 393 -12.98 -17.61 -19.80
C PRO A 393 -12.19 -16.85 -20.88
N VAL A 394 -12.78 -16.64 -22.05
CA VAL A 394 -12.23 -15.85 -23.17
C VAL A 394 -11.98 -14.39 -22.77
N TYR A 395 -12.71 -13.92 -21.75
CA TYR A 395 -12.59 -12.61 -21.10
C TYR A 395 -11.15 -12.22 -20.71
N ASN A 396 -10.42 -13.10 -20.01
CA ASN A 396 -9.07 -12.77 -19.52
C ASN A 396 -8.10 -12.53 -20.70
N THR A 397 -8.21 -13.34 -21.75
CA THR A 397 -7.45 -13.21 -22.98
C THR A 397 -7.83 -11.94 -23.75
N GLY A 398 -9.12 -11.61 -23.80
CA GLY A 398 -9.65 -10.39 -24.42
C GLY A 398 -9.08 -9.12 -23.78
N ILE A 399 -9.12 -9.02 -22.44
CA ILE A 399 -8.57 -7.87 -21.68
C ILE A 399 -7.09 -7.66 -21.97
N ILE A 400 -6.33 -8.75 -21.99
CA ILE A 400 -4.90 -8.67 -22.20
C ILE A 400 -4.60 -8.20 -23.63
N LYS A 401 -5.32 -8.72 -24.64
CA LYS A 401 -5.21 -8.26 -26.04
C LYS A 401 -5.58 -6.77 -26.14
N ALA A 402 -6.66 -6.37 -25.49
CA ALA A 402 -7.15 -5.00 -25.47
C ALA A 402 -6.08 -4.02 -24.91
N ASN A 403 -5.51 -4.31 -23.73
CA ASN A 403 -4.48 -3.46 -23.13
C ASN A 403 -3.17 -3.41 -23.95
N ILE A 404 -2.81 -4.51 -24.65
CA ILE A 404 -1.67 -4.52 -25.59
C ILE A 404 -1.91 -3.52 -26.72
N TYR A 405 -3.12 -3.49 -27.27
CA TYR A 405 -3.46 -2.56 -28.35
C TYR A 405 -3.52 -1.11 -27.85
N LEU A 406 -4.07 -0.85 -26.67
CA LEU A 406 -4.07 0.49 -26.08
C LEU A 406 -2.64 1.01 -25.88
N ALA A 407 -1.73 0.17 -25.38
CA ALA A 407 -0.31 0.50 -25.29
C ALA A 407 0.32 0.78 -26.66
N ASP A 408 -0.04 0.02 -27.71
CA ASP A 408 0.41 0.31 -29.08
C ASP A 408 -0.08 1.68 -29.59
N CYS A 409 -1.30 2.08 -29.23
CA CYS A 409 -1.85 3.39 -29.59
C CYS A 409 -1.12 4.53 -28.88
N TYR A 410 -0.80 4.37 -27.59
CA TYR A 410 0.03 5.32 -26.84
C TYR A 410 1.41 5.51 -27.47
N ARG A 411 2.05 4.44 -27.95
CA ARG A 411 3.35 4.50 -28.62
C ARG A 411 3.30 5.27 -29.93
N ALA A 412 2.22 5.09 -30.67
CA ALA A 412 1.96 5.76 -31.95
C ALA A 412 1.72 7.28 -31.73
N ALA A 413 0.87 7.62 -30.76
CA ALA A 413 0.64 8.99 -30.32
C ALA A 413 1.91 9.70 -29.78
N ALA A 414 2.78 8.97 -29.07
CA ALA A 414 4.06 9.50 -28.58
C ALA A 414 5.09 9.73 -29.71
N ALA A 415 4.97 9.02 -30.84
CA ALA A 415 5.86 9.18 -32.00
C ALA A 415 5.47 10.36 -32.92
N THR A 416 4.24 10.88 -32.79
CA THR A 416 3.71 11.98 -33.61
C THR A 416 3.87 13.37 -32.98
N ARG A 417 4.29 13.46 -31.70
CA ARG A 417 4.59 14.71 -30.99
C ARG A 417 6.11 14.89 -30.77
N GLY A 418 6.85 15.30 -31.80
CA GLY A 418 8.28 15.66 -31.66
C GLY A 418 9.17 14.52 -31.13
N PRO A 419 10.44 14.77 -30.74
CA PRO A 419 11.30 13.71 -30.24
C PRO A 419 10.66 13.12 -28.98
N PRO A 420 10.44 11.78 -28.94
CA PRO A 420 9.70 11.16 -27.86
C PRO A 420 10.44 11.39 -26.54
N ASP A 421 9.69 11.66 -25.47
CA ASP A 421 10.17 11.40 -24.13
C ASP A 421 10.51 9.90 -24.08
N GLU A 422 11.81 9.59 -24.21
CA GLU A 422 12.32 8.25 -24.44
C GLU A 422 11.92 7.33 -23.28
N VAL A 423 11.74 7.90 -22.09
CA VAL A 423 11.26 7.24 -20.88
C VAL A 423 9.81 6.77 -21.05
N LEU A 424 8.93 7.61 -21.59
CA LEU A 424 7.52 7.28 -21.84
C LEU A 424 7.39 6.18 -22.90
N SER A 425 8.14 6.29 -24.00
CA SER A 425 8.18 5.30 -25.08
C SER A 425 8.68 3.93 -24.61
N GLN A 426 9.70 3.92 -23.74
CA GLN A 426 10.20 2.70 -23.12
C GLN A 426 9.16 2.10 -22.17
N ARG A 427 8.54 2.90 -21.31
CA ARG A 427 7.52 2.46 -20.34
C ARG A 427 6.35 1.77 -21.02
N VAL A 428 5.85 2.37 -22.10
CA VAL A 428 4.76 1.79 -22.91
C VAL A 428 5.15 0.46 -23.55
N ARG A 429 6.40 0.33 -24.06
CA ARG A 429 6.90 -0.95 -24.59
C ARG A 429 6.99 -2.02 -23.51
N LEU A 430 7.37 -1.64 -22.29
CA LEU A 430 7.44 -2.55 -21.16
C LEU A 430 6.05 -3.06 -20.76
N ASP A 431 5.07 -2.17 -20.62
CA ASP A 431 3.71 -2.55 -20.28
C ASP A 431 3.11 -3.49 -21.34
N LYS A 432 3.36 -3.23 -22.63
CA LYS A 432 2.96 -4.13 -23.73
C LYS A 432 3.60 -5.51 -23.62
N ALA A 433 4.91 -5.58 -23.39
CA ALA A 433 5.64 -6.83 -23.30
C ALA A 433 5.17 -7.66 -22.09
N VAL A 434 4.85 -6.98 -20.98
CA VAL A 434 4.28 -7.60 -19.77
C VAL A 434 2.87 -8.12 -19.98
N LEU A 435 2.02 -7.35 -20.65
CA LEU A 435 0.68 -7.80 -21.00
C LEU A 435 0.75 -8.99 -21.96
N SER A 436 1.63 -8.94 -22.96
CA SER A 436 1.87 -10.08 -23.86
C SER A 436 2.34 -11.32 -23.10
N ALA A 437 3.21 -11.14 -22.10
CA ALA A 437 3.66 -12.21 -21.23
C ALA A 437 2.51 -12.82 -20.43
N ARG A 438 1.65 -11.97 -19.82
CA ARG A 438 0.44 -12.42 -19.12
C ARG A 438 -0.50 -13.20 -20.04
N ARG A 439 -0.65 -12.78 -21.30
CA ARG A 439 -1.53 -13.44 -22.29
C ARG A 439 -1.13 -14.89 -22.47
N VAL A 440 0.15 -15.10 -22.80
CA VAL A 440 0.74 -16.42 -23.04
C VAL A 440 0.55 -17.31 -21.81
N LEU A 441 0.80 -16.77 -20.61
CA LEU A 441 0.64 -17.50 -19.35
C LEU A 441 -0.81 -17.90 -19.05
N VAL A 442 -1.77 -17.07 -19.42
CA VAL A 442 -3.21 -17.36 -19.24
C VAL A 442 -3.70 -18.35 -20.28
N GLU A 443 -3.33 -18.19 -21.56
CA GLU A 443 -3.72 -19.09 -22.65
C GLU A 443 -3.12 -20.49 -22.46
N MET A 444 -1.89 -20.60 -21.94
CA MET A 444 -1.27 -21.89 -21.58
C MET A 444 -1.99 -22.65 -20.46
N LYS A 445 -2.78 -21.96 -19.62
CA LYS A 445 -3.53 -22.58 -18.51
C LYS A 445 -4.95 -23.00 -18.89
N GLN A 446 -5.40 -22.75 -20.12
CA GLN A 446 -6.75 -23.08 -20.57
C GLN A 446 -6.87 -24.56 -20.99
N PRO A 447 -8.01 -25.23 -20.71
CA PRO A 447 -8.30 -26.56 -21.25
C PRO A 447 -8.34 -26.50 -22.79
N GLY A 448 -7.55 -27.34 -23.48
CA GLY A 448 -7.46 -27.35 -24.96
C GLY A 448 -6.26 -26.59 -25.56
N ALA A 449 -5.38 -26.00 -24.73
CA ALA A 449 -4.16 -25.33 -25.19
C ALA A 449 -3.23 -26.23 -26.03
N ALA A 450 -3.36 -27.56 -25.92
CA ALA A 450 -2.62 -28.57 -26.69
C ALA A 450 -2.66 -28.34 -28.22
N ALA A 451 -3.79 -27.85 -28.74
CA ALA A 451 -3.98 -27.61 -30.17
C ALA A 451 -3.24 -26.35 -30.69
N ALA A 452 -2.81 -25.45 -29.80
CA ALA A 452 -2.15 -24.18 -30.13
C ALA A 452 -0.73 -24.05 -29.54
N VAL A 453 -0.15 -25.16 -29.05
CA VAL A 453 1.14 -25.17 -28.32
C VAL A 453 2.27 -24.54 -29.13
N GLU A 454 2.34 -24.81 -30.43
CA GLU A 454 3.44 -24.34 -31.28
C GLU A 454 3.34 -22.83 -31.55
N THR A 455 2.12 -22.33 -31.76
CA THR A 455 1.84 -20.89 -31.84
C THR A 455 2.16 -20.17 -30.53
N LEU A 456 1.71 -20.71 -29.38
CA LEU A 456 1.97 -20.16 -28.05
C LEU A 456 3.46 -20.18 -27.70
N ARG A 457 4.20 -21.21 -28.12
CA ARG A 457 5.66 -21.30 -27.95
C ARG A 457 6.40 -20.25 -28.80
N GLY A 458 5.91 -19.99 -30.01
CA GLY A 458 6.38 -18.91 -30.88
C GLY A 458 6.15 -17.53 -30.27
N GLU A 459 4.95 -17.27 -29.76
CA GLU A 459 4.62 -16.01 -29.09
C GLU A 459 5.42 -15.80 -27.80
N CYS A 460 5.55 -16.85 -26.96
CA CYS A 460 6.40 -16.83 -25.77
C CYS A 460 7.84 -16.44 -26.11
N SER A 461 8.40 -17.02 -27.17
CA SER A 461 9.76 -16.73 -27.62
C SER A 461 9.92 -15.29 -28.10
N ARG A 462 8.94 -14.75 -28.86
CA ARG A 462 8.95 -13.33 -29.29
C ARG A 462 8.87 -12.38 -28.11
N THR A 463 7.94 -12.61 -27.17
CA THR A 463 7.79 -11.79 -25.97
C THR A 463 9.04 -11.82 -25.08
N LYS A 464 9.69 -12.99 -24.91
CA LYS A 464 10.98 -13.09 -24.21
C LYS A 464 12.06 -12.25 -24.90
N ASN A 465 12.11 -12.25 -26.24
CA ASN A 465 13.09 -11.48 -26.97
C ASN A 465 12.86 -9.97 -26.82
N GLU A 466 11.61 -9.51 -26.90
CA GLU A 466 11.25 -8.11 -26.66
C GLU A 466 11.59 -7.65 -25.24
N LEU A 467 11.25 -8.47 -24.23
CA LEU A 467 11.62 -8.21 -22.83
C LEU A 467 13.15 -8.10 -22.67
N ARG A 468 13.94 -9.02 -23.26
CA ARG A 468 15.41 -8.94 -23.20
C ARG A 468 15.98 -7.67 -23.84
N ILE A 469 15.39 -7.22 -24.96
CA ILE A 469 15.78 -5.96 -25.62
C ILE A 469 15.47 -4.76 -24.71
N LEU A 470 14.30 -4.74 -24.08
CA LEU A 470 13.90 -3.67 -23.16
C LEU A 470 14.77 -3.65 -21.91
N LYS A 471 15.09 -4.81 -21.34
CA LYS A 471 16.01 -4.92 -20.21
C LYS A 471 17.35 -4.25 -20.51
N LYS A 472 17.99 -4.61 -21.63
CA LYS A 472 19.27 -4.03 -22.03
C LYS A 472 19.18 -2.50 -22.15
N LYS A 473 18.08 -1.99 -22.71
CA LYS A 473 17.86 -0.53 -22.79
C LYS A 473 17.73 0.10 -21.41
N TYR A 474 16.89 -0.46 -20.53
CA TYR A 474 16.74 0.07 -19.17
C TYR A 474 18.02 0.04 -18.35
N GLU A 475 18.84 -1.01 -18.51
CA GLU A 475 20.16 -1.10 -17.89
C GLU A 475 21.11 -0.01 -18.42
N MET A 476 21.13 0.23 -19.74
CA MET A 476 21.93 1.30 -20.36
C MET A 476 21.52 2.70 -19.87
N PHE A 477 20.23 2.94 -19.62
CA PHE A 477 19.72 4.21 -19.09
C PHE A 477 19.68 4.30 -17.56
N GLY A 478 20.27 3.33 -16.84
CA GLY A 478 20.34 3.35 -15.37
C GLY A 478 19.01 3.08 -14.64
N ASN A 479 17.95 2.69 -15.35
CA ASN A 479 16.62 2.43 -14.80
C ASN A 479 16.53 0.99 -14.23
N LYS A 480 17.20 0.77 -13.09
CA LYS A 480 17.33 -0.54 -12.44
C LYS A 480 15.96 -1.14 -12.05
N THR A 481 14.99 -0.33 -11.65
CA THR A 481 13.64 -0.80 -11.27
C THR A 481 12.91 -1.44 -12.45
N SER A 482 12.95 -0.81 -13.63
CA SER A 482 12.28 -1.33 -14.82
C SER A 482 12.98 -2.58 -15.37
N ALA A 483 14.32 -2.64 -15.29
CA ALA A 483 15.09 -3.84 -15.61
C ALA A 483 14.76 -5.03 -14.68
N SER A 484 14.68 -4.81 -13.36
CA SER A 484 14.27 -5.83 -12.40
C SER A 484 12.84 -6.33 -12.64
N TRP A 485 11.93 -5.44 -13.07
CA TRP A 485 10.56 -5.82 -13.41
C TRP A 485 10.50 -6.67 -14.69
N VAL A 486 11.32 -6.37 -15.69
CA VAL A 486 11.49 -7.23 -16.87
C VAL A 486 11.99 -8.62 -16.48
N ASP A 487 12.95 -8.71 -15.55
CA ASP A 487 13.49 -9.99 -15.07
C ASP A 487 12.44 -10.85 -14.37
N TYR A 488 11.53 -10.23 -13.63
CA TYR A 488 10.39 -10.95 -13.06
C TYR A 488 9.55 -11.63 -14.15
N TRP A 489 9.21 -10.91 -15.23
CA TRP A 489 8.39 -11.46 -16.31
C TRP A 489 9.11 -12.50 -17.17
N LEU A 490 10.41 -12.33 -17.41
CA LEU A 490 11.23 -13.36 -18.03
C LEU A 490 11.21 -14.65 -17.21
N LYS A 491 11.37 -14.56 -15.88
CA LYS A 491 11.26 -15.72 -14.98
C LYS A 491 9.88 -16.37 -15.01
N GLN A 492 8.79 -15.60 -15.06
CA GLN A 492 7.44 -16.16 -15.16
C GLN A 492 7.23 -16.92 -16.48
N LEU A 493 7.73 -16.38 -17.60
CA LEU A 493 7.66 -17.04 -18.91
C LEU A 493 8.60 -18.24 -19.04
N ASP A 494 9.70 -18.28 -18.30
CA ASP A 494 10.59 -19.45 -18.23
C ASP A 494 9.95 -20.59 -17.43
N LYS A 495 9.21 -20.28 -16.35
CA LYS A 495 8.47 -21.26 -15.55
C LYS A 495 7.25 -21.87 -16.25
N ALA A 496 6.75 -21.22 -17.31
CA ALA A 496 5.59 -21.68 -18.06
C ALA A 496 5.91 -22.59 -19.24
N LYS A 497 7.20 -22.75 -19.54
CA LYS A 497 7.72 -23.73 -20.51
C LYS A 497 7.82 -25.09 -19.84
#